data_AF-A0A7C4STM9-F1
#
_entry.id   AF-A0A7C4STM9-F1
#
_cell.length_a   1.000
_cell.length_b   1.000
_cell.length_c   1.000
_cell.angle_alpha   90.00
_cell.angle_beta   90.00
_cell.angle_gamma   90.00
#
_symmetry.space_group_name_H-M   'P 1'
#
loop_
_entity.id
_entity.type
_entity.pdbx_description
1 polymer ?
#
loop_
_entity_poly.entity_id
_entity_poly.type
_entity_poly.pdbx_seq_one_letter_code
_entity_poly.pdbx_strand_id
1 'polypeptide(L)'
;MSRFKTLRESLADLMRPLRPLEAVVIVGAGLVLLILWLFWGGRAFFVERLAPVLLRGQPADIVEWWSLIYQFATAQVLFLWIPLALFRVRRVPLGTLGLGLGDVRAGFRVAVPLGILLIALPGGFLASTQADFLAEYPMARLAAASGVNFVIYQLAYGLLYYAAYEAFFRGFLQLGLTRVIGALPAILVQTAVTTLLHIGKPAGEIFSALMAGFLFGALVLRLGSVWPLWLIHWALGAATDFFCARAGGLF
;
A
#
# COMPACT_ATOMS: atom_id res chain seq x y z
N MET A 1 30.78 38.03 23.49
CA MET A 1 29.34 38.08 23.82
C MET A 1 28.68 36.80 23.35
N SER A 2 28.27 35.92 24.27
CA SER A 2 27.54 34.70 23.94
C SER A 2 26.15 35.09 23.44
N ARG A 3 25.83 34.76 22.19
CA ARG A 3 24.50 34.98 21.60
C ARG A 3 23.52 34.08 22.36
N PHE A 4 22.59 34.66 23.12
CA PHE A 4 21.53 33.88 23.76
C PHE A 4 20.73 33.16 22.68
N LYS A 5 20.70 31.83 22.75
CA LYS A 5 19.87 31.02 21.86
C LYS A 5 18.41 31.37 22.09
N THR A 6 17.68 31.54 20.99
CA THR A 6 16.23 31.66 21.04
C THR A 6 15.62 30.39 21.65
N LEU A 7 14.45 30.50 22.28
CA LEU A 7 13.73 29.33 22.83
C LEU A 7 13.58 28.21 21.79
N ARG A 8 13.38 28.58 20.52
CA ARG A 8 13.29 27.67 19.39
C ARG A 8 14.59 26.91 19.12
N GLU A 9 15.74 27.57 19.20
CA GLU A 9 17.06 26.95 19.02
C GLU A 9 17.38 26.01 20.18
N SER A 10 17.05 26.42 21.41
CA SER A 10 17.24 25.58 22.60
C SER A 10 16.36 24.33 22.57
N LEU A 11 15.10 24.44 22.13
CA LEU A 11 14.21 23.29 21.93
C LEU A 11 14.71 22.37 20.79
N ALA A 12 15.20 22.95 19.70
CA ALA A 12 15.72 22.18 18.57
C ALA A 12 16.94 21.33 18.95
N ASP A 13 17.82 21.86 19.80
CA ASP A 13 18.98 21.13 20.34
C ASP A 13 18.56 20.05 21.35
N LEU A 14 17.55 20.32 22.19
CA LEU A 14 17.02 19.31 23.12
C LEU A 14 16.39 18.12 22.38
N MET A 15 15.76 18.38 21.22
CA MET A 15 15.10 17.36 20.40
C MET A 15 16.03 16.62 19.44
N ARG A 16 17.24 17.12 19.16
CA ARG A 16 18.20 16.49 18.24
C ARG A 16 18.50 15.01 18.54
N PRO A 17 18.71 14.59 19.82
CA PRO A 17 18.97 13.19 20.16
C PRO A 17 17.74 12.29 20.01
N LEU A 18 16.52 12.86 20.04
CA LEU A 18 15.27 12.11 20.00
C LEU A 18 14.87 11.72 18.56
N ARG A 19 15.29 12.48 17.55
CA ARG A 19 14.97 12.21 16.14
C ARG A 19 15.48 10.85 15.65
N PRO A 20 16.74 10.44 15.89
CA PRO A 20 17.20 9.09 15.55
C PRO A 20 16.33 7.98 16.19
N LEU A 21 15.88 8.17 17.44
CA LEU A 21 15.04 7.19 18.12
C LEU A 21 13.65 7.08 17.47
N GLU A 22 13.02 8.19 17.07
CA GLU A 22 11.74 8.17 16.37
C GLU A 22 11.84 7.46 15.01
N ALA A 23 12.89 7.74 14.23
CA ALA A 23 13.13 7.02 12.97
C ALA A 23 13.33 5.51 13.21
N VAL A 24 14.13 5.13 14.23
CA VAL A 24 14.35 3.73 14.59
C VAL A 24 13.05 3.04 14.99
N VAL A 25 12.18 3.71 15.75
CA VAL A 25 10.87 3.15 16.13
C VAL A 25 9.96 2.96 14.92
N ILE A 26 9.87 3.94 14.02
CA ILE A 26 9.03 3.85 12.82
C ILE A 26 9.53 2.74 11.89
N VAL A 27 10.82 2.73 11.56
CA VAL A 27 11.40 1.70 10.68
C VAL A 27 11.35 0.33 11.35
N GLY A 28 11.68 0.24 12.64
CA GLY A 28 11.67 -1.01 13.39
C GLY A 28 10.26 -1.61 13.49
N ALA A 29 9.26 -0.81 13.85
CA ALA A 29 7.87 -1.27 13.86
C ALA A 29 7.38 -1.63 12.46
N GLY A 30 7.74 -0.82 11.44
CA GLY A 30 7.42 -1.12 10.04
C GLY A 30 8.01 -2.45 9.58
N LEU A 31 9.28 -2.71 9.90
CA LEU A 31 9.96 -3.95 9.57
C LEU A 31 9.32 -5.15 10.26
N VAL A 32 9.02 -5.05 11.56
CA VAL A 32 8.34 -6.13 12.30
C VAL A 32 6.98 -6.44 11.67
N LEU A 33 6.16 -5.42 11.41
CA LEU A 33 4.84 -5.61 10.80
C LEU A 33 4.93 -6.22 9.40
N LEU A 34 5.92 -5.79 8.60
CA LEU A 34 6.16 -6.35 7.28
C LEU A 34 6.59 -7.83 7.36
N ILE A 35 7.52 -8.18 8.24
CA ILE A 35 7.94 -9.57 8.45
C ILE A 35 6.77 -10.43 8.94
N LEU A 36 5.98 -9.93 9.89
CA LEU A 36 4.79 -10.63 10.37
C LEU A 36 3.83 -10.92 9.23
N TRP A 37 3.60 -9.95 8.34
CA TRP A 37 2.73 -10.13 7.19
C TRP A 37 3.32 -11.09 6.14
N LEU A 38 4.62 -11.03 5.86
CA LEU A 38 5.27 -11.93 4.90
C LEU A 38 5.24 -13.40 5.35
N PHE A 39 5.43 -13.67 6.65
CA PHE A 39 5.48 -15.03 7.18
C PHE A 39 4.10 -15.62 7.51
N TRP A 40 3.21 -14.81 8.07
CA TRP A 40 1.91 -15.29 8.55
C TRP A 40 0.73 -14.67 7.83
N GLY A 41 0.86 -13.45 7.30
CA GLY A 41 -0.23 -12.78 6.57
C GLY A 41 -0.38 -13.23 5.12
N GLY A 42 0.64 -13.86 4.52
CA GLY A 42 0.65 -14.22 3.10
C GLY A 42 -0.22 -15.42 2.72
N ARG A 43 -0.45 -15.56 1.40
CA ARG A 43 -1.21 -16.69 0.80
C ARG A 43 -0.62 -18.05 1.16
N ALA A 44 0.70 -18.18 1.10
CA ALA A 44 1.40 -19.44 1.37
C ALA A 44 1.08 -19.98 2.77
N PHE A 45 1.11 -19.11 3.79
CA PHE A 45 0.73 -19.50 5.16
C PHE A 45 -0.71 -19.99 5.23
N PHE A 46 -1.65 -19.28 4.58
CA PHE A 46 -3.05 -19.71 4.55
C PHE A 46 -3.20 -21.08 3.90
N VAL A 47 -2.63 -21.28 2.71
CA VAL A 47 -2.75 -22.53 1.95
C VAL A 47 -2.09 -23.70 2.68
N GLU A 48 -0.91 -23.50 3.28
CA GLU A 48 -0.16 -24.59 3.92
C GLU A 48 -0.65 -24.92 5.34
N ARG A 49 -1.16 -23.93 6.09
CA ARG A 49 -1.43 -24.08 7.52
C ARG A 49 -2.91 -23.97 7.89
N LEU A 50 -3.67 -23.12 7.20
CA LEU A 50 -5.06 -22.84 7.56
C LEU A 50 -6.05 -23.63 6.69
N ALA A 51 -5.86 -23.64 5.37
CA ALA A 51 -6.76 -24.31 4.43
C ALA A 51 -6.95 -25.81 4.69
N PRO A 52 -5.92 -26.60 5.08
CA PRO A 52 -6.11 -28.03 5.38
C PRO A 52 -7.04 -28.30 6.56
N VAL A 53 -7.23 -27.31 7.44
CA VAL A 53 -8.10 -27.38 8.61
C VAL A 53 -9.45 -26.72 8.34
N LEU A 54 -9.43 -25.47 7.85
CA LEU A 54 -10.63 -24.63 7.70
C LEU A 54 -11.43 -24.93 6.44
N LEU A 55 -10.77 -25.35 5.36
CA LEU A 55 -11.36 -25.57 4.03
C LEU A 55 -11.12 -27.00 3.55
N ARG A 56 -11.08 -27.96 4.49
CA ARG A 56 -10.82 -29.36 4.18
C ARG A 56 -11.84 -29.90 3.18
N GLY A 57 -11.34 -30.45 2.07
CA GLY A 57 -12.17 -31.02 1.00
C GLY A 57 -12.82 -29.99 0.08
N GLN A 58 -12.52 -28.69 0.23
CA GLN A 58 -12.97 -27.67 -0.70
C GLN A 58 -12.14 -27.67 -1.99
N PRO A 59 -12.73 -27.26 -3.14
CA PRO A 59 -12.02 -27.05 -4.39
C PRO A 59 -10.84 -26.07 -4.28
N ALA A 60 -9.84 -26.21 -5.15
CA ALA A 60 -8.60 -25.42 -5.10
C ALA A 60 -8.81 -23.93 -5.37
N ASP A 61 -9.78 -23.59 -6.22
CA ASP A 61 -10.16 -22.22 -6.57
C ASP A 61 -10.85 -21.50 -5.38
N ILE A 62 -11.66 -22.22 -4.58
CA ILE A 62 -12.20 -21.74 -3.32
C ILE A 62 -11.08 -21.47 -2.30
N VAL A 63 -10.09 -22.37 -2.20
CA VAL A 63 -8.92 -22.18 -1.34
C VAL A 63 -8.10 -20.96 -1.79
N GLU A 64 -7.89 -20.79 -3.09
CA GLU A 64 -7.20 -19.62 -3.66
C GLU A 64 -7.91 -18.32 -3.29
N TRP A 65 -9.23 -18.26 -3.52
CA TRP A 65 -10.06 -17.09 -3.20
C TRP A 65 -9.90 -16.69 -1.73
N TRP A 66 -10.09 -17.63 -0.80
CA TRP A 66 -9.97 -17.34 0.62
C TRP A 66 -8.53 -17.03 1.07
N SER A 67 -7.51 -17.58 0.40
CA SER A 67 -6.11 -17.22 0.67
C SER A 67 -5.83 -15.74 0.38
N LEU A 68 -6.46 -15.18 -0.64
CA LEU A 68 -6.32 -13.77 -1.02
C LEU A 68 -7.13 -12.86 -0.08
N ILE A 69 -8.38 -13.23 0.24
CA ILE A 69 -9.16 -12.50 1.24
C ILE A 69 -8.45 -12.48 2.59
N TYR A 70 -7.85 -13.60 2.99
CA TYR A 70 -7.00 -13.68 4.18
C TYR A 70 -5.81 -12.73 4.09
N GLN A 71 -5.08 -12.75 2.98
CA GLN A 71 -3.94 -11.85 2.76
C GLN A 71 -4.33 -10.37 2.86
N PHE A 72 -5.47 -10.00 2.28
CA PHE A 72 -5.98 -8.63 2.33
C PHE A 72 -6.42 -8.26 3.75
N ALA A 73 -7.14 -9.15 4.44
CA ALA A 73 -7.59 -8.91 5.80
C ALA A 73 -6.42 -8.82 6.80
N THR A 74 -5.38 -9.63 6.66
CA THR A 74 -4.18 -9.54 7.52
C THR A 74 -3.38 -8.28 7.21
N ALA A 75 -3.27 -7.86 5.94
CA ALA A 75 -2.72 -6.55 5.59
C ALA A 75 -3.53 -5.44 6.27
N GLN A 76 -4.86 -5.48 6.21
CA GLN A 76 -5.74 -4.51 6.87
C GLN A 76 -5.45 -4.37 8.37
N VAL A 77 -5.25 -5.49 9.06
CA VAL A 77 -4.93 -5.49 10.50
C VAL A 77 -3.52 -4.97 10.75
N LEU A 78 -2.50 -5.54 10.08
CA LEU A 78 -1.10 -5.25 10.36
C LEU A 78 -0.64 -3.88 9.83
N PHE A 79 -1.19 -3.42 8.70
CA PHE A 79 -0.75 -2.22 7.99
C PHE A 79 -1.63 -1.00 8.26
N LEU A 80 -2.89 -1.16 8.68
CA LEU A 80 -3.71 -0.02 9.12
C LEU A 80 -3.99 -0.03 10.62
N TRP A 81 -4.65 -1.07 11.13
CA TRP A 81 -5.20 -1.03 12.48
C TRP A 81 -4.14 -1.02 13.58
N ILE A 82 -3.07 -1.82 13.45
CA ILE A 82 -1.98 -1.81 14.44
C ILE A 82 -1.24 -0.47 14.43
N PRO A 83 -0.78 0.08 13.29
CA PRO A 83 -0.21 1.42 13.25
C PRO A 83 -1.15 2.46 13.86
N LEU A 84 -2.42 2.50 13.46
CA LEU A 84 -3.41 3.41 14.05
C LEU A 84 -3.48 3.32 15.58
N ALA A 85 -3.50 2.11 16.13
CA ALA A 85 -3.48 1.90 17.58
C ALA A 85 -2.19 2.45 18.21
N LEU A 86 -1.02 2.19 17.61
CA LEU A 86 0.27 2.72 18.07
C LEU A 86 0.28 4.25 18.10
N PHE A 87 -0.21 4.92 17.04
CA PHE A 87 -0.30 6.39 17.02
C PHE A 87 -1.28 6.94 18.04
N ARG A 88 -2.41 6.26 18.23
CA ARG A 88 -3.43 6.66 19.19
C ARG A 88 -2.92 6.59 20.62
N VAL A 89 -2.12 5.57 20.96
CA VAL A 89 -1.43 5.43 22.26
C VAL A 89 -0.37 6.51 22.43
N ARG A 90 0.37 6.84 21.37
CA ARG A 90 1.41 7.90 21.38
C ARG A 90 0.84 9.33 21.29
N ARG A 91 -0.48 9.49 21.19
CA ARG A 91 -1.19 10.78 21.03
C ARG A 91 -0.69 11.62 19.85
N VAL A 92 -0.20 10.96 18.81
CA VAL A 92 0.23 11.65 17.59
C VAL A 92 -1.02 11.92 16.73
N PRO A 93 -1.27 13.16 16.25
CA PRO A 93 -2.49 13.47 15.52
C PRO A 93 -2.59 12.68 14.21
N LEU A 94 -3.74 12.06 13.90
CA LEU A 94 -3.89 11.20 12.71
C LEU A 94 -3.67 11.93 11.38
N GLY A 95 -3.94 13.24 11.32
CA GLY A 95 -3.65 14.07 10.16
C GLY A 95 -2.16 14.11 9.80
N THR A 96 -1.29 13.73 10.73
CA THR A 96 0.15 13.62 10.49
C THR A 96 0.56 12.44 9.62
N LEU A 97 -0.32 11.46 9.50
CA LEU A 97 -0.16 10.23 8.71
C LEU A 97 -0.84 10.31 7.35
N GLY A 98 -1.32 11.50 6.96
CA GLY A 98 -2.06 11.64 5.71
C GLY A 98 -3.40 10.92 5.69
N LEU A 99 -3.95 10.54 6.85
CA LEU A 99 -5.26 9.90 6.96
C LEU A 99 -6.42 10.92 6.95
N GLY A 100 -6.11 12.21 6.95
CA GLY A 100 -7.09 13.26 6.67
C GLY A 100 -7.38 13.38 5.16
N LEU A 101 -8.32 14.26 4.81
CA LEU A 101 -8.69 14.52 3.41
C LEU A 101 -7.65 15.33 2.62
N GLY A 102 -6.74 16.03 3.31
CA GLY A 102 -5.69 16.84 2.69
C GLY A 102 -6.24 17.93 1.75
N ASP A 103 -5.49 18.24 0.70
CA ASP A 103 -5.94 19.14 -0.38
C ASP A 103 -6.95 18.42 -1.28
N VAL A 104 -8.23 18.53 -0.92
CA VAL A 104 -9.33 17.84 -1.61
C VAL A 104 -9.41 18.21 -3.10
N ARG A 105 -9.14 19.48 -3.43
CA ARG A 105 -9.22 19.96 -4.81
C ARG A 105 -8.10 19.36 -5.65
N ALA A 106 -6.85 19.47 -5.19
CA ALA A 106 -5.72 18.90 -5.93
C ALA A 106 -5.76 17.36 -5.94
N GLY A 107 -6.19 16.73 -4.85
CA GLY A 107 -6.25 15.28 -4.72
C GLY A 107 -7.39 14.66 -5.52
N PHE A 108 -8.62 14.90 -5.10
CA PHE A 108 -9.78 14.18 -5.64
C PHE A 108 -10.31 14.75 -6.95
N ARG A 109 -10.20 16.07 -7.18
CA ARG A 109 -10.72 16.68 -8.42
C ARG A 109 -9.70 16.74 -9.56
N VAL A 110 -8.41 16.57 -9.26
CA VAL A 110 -7.34 16.66 -10.26
C VAL A 110 -6.52 15.37 -10.30
N ALA A 111 -5.85 15.02 -9.20
CA ALA A 111 -4.94 13.87 -9.20
C ALA A 111 -5.64 12.54 -9.45
N VAL A 112 -6.82 12.30 -8.85
CA VAL A 112 -7.57 11.04 -9.07
C VAL A 112 -8.02 10.88 -10.53
N PRO A 113 -8.76 11.83 -11.15
CA PRO A 113 -9.14 11.70 -12.56
C PRO A 113 -7.94 11.55 -13.50
N LEU A 114 -6.89 12.36 -13.31
CA LEU A 114 -5.69 12.27 -14.14
C LEU A 114 -4.93 10.96 -13.92
N GLY A 115 -4.81 10.51 -12.68
CA GLY A 115 -4.18 9.23 -12.34
C GLY A 115 -4.95 8.06 -12.96
N ILE A 116 -6.29 8.09 -12.93
CA ILE A 116 -7.09 7.05 -13.58
C ILE A 116 -6.88 7.07 -15.10
N LEU A 117 -7.03 8.24 -15.72
CA LEU A 117 -6.98 8.39 -17.17
C LEU A 117 -5.59 8.13 -17.77
N LEU A 118 -4.54 8.59 -17.09
CA LEU A 118 -3.17 8.59 -17.62
C LEU A 118 -2.31 7.45 -17.07
N ILE A 119 -2.68 6.85 -15.94
CA ILE A 119 -1.88 5.79 -15.28
C ILE A 119 -2.68 4.49 -15.20
N ALA A 120 -3.84 4.49 -14.54
CA ALA A 120 -4.58 3.25 -14.26
C ALA A 120 -5.06 2.54 -15.53
N LEU A 121 -5.80 3.26 -16.40
CA LEU A 121 -6.37 2.66 -17.61
C LEU A 121 -5.29 2.26 -18.63
N PRO A 122 -4.32 3.13 -18.99
CA PRO A 122 -3.27 2.76 -19.93
C PRO A 122 -2.36 1.67 -19.36
N GLY A 123 -2.01 1.75 -18.07
CA GLY A 123 -1.18 0.76 -17.39
C GLY A 123 -1.83 -0.62 -17.37
N GLY A 124 -3.10 -0.71 -16.98
CA GLY A 124 -3.85 -1.98 -17.00
C GLY A 124 -4.00 -2.56 -18.41
N PHE A 125 -4.25 -1.71 -19.42
CA PHE A 125 -4.31 -2.15 -20.81
C PHE A 125 -2.96 -2.69 -21.30
N LEU A 126 -1.86 -1.97 -21.06
CA LEU A 126 -0.51 -2.40 -21.41
C LEU A 126 -0.08 -3.66 -20.67
N ALA A 127 -0.52 -3.85 -19.42
CA ALA A 127 -0.32 -5.09 -18.68
C ALA A 127 -1.00 -6.27 -19.39
N SER A 128 -2.24 -6.09 -19.87
CA SER A 128 -3.00 -7.15 -20.54
C SER A 128 -2.42 -7.64 -21.88
N THR A 129 -1.44 -6.95 -22.45
CA THR A 129 -0.74 -7.40 -23.66
C THR A 129 0.49 -8.26 -23.38
N GLN A 130 0.83 -8.45 -22.10
CA GLN A 130 2.01 -9.17 -21.65
C GLN A 130 1.64 -10.55 -21.06
N ALA A 131 2.35 -11.59 -21.47
CA ALA A 131 2.02 -12.97 -21.12
C ALA A 131 2.16 -13.28 -19.61
N ASP A 132 3.13 -12.68 -18.94
CA ASP A 132 3.35 -12.82 -17.50
C ASP A 132 2.23 -12.18 -16.68
N PHE A 133 1.72 -11.02 -17.10
CA PHE A 133 0.54 -10.40 -16.48
C PHE A 133 -0.75 -11.21 -16.68
N LEU A 134 -0.99 -11.78 -17.87
CA LEU A 134 -2.13 -12.67 -18.12
C LEU A 134 -2.08 -13.95 -17.26
N ALA A 135 -0.86 -14.44 -16.99
CA ALA A 135 -0.64 -15.59 -16.14
C ALA A 135 -0.86 -15.27 -14.64
N GLU A 136 -0.59 -14.04 -14.21
CA GLU A 136 -0.74 -13.59 -12.83
C GLU A 136 -2.15 -13.09 -12.49
N TYR A 137 -2.79 -12.36 -13.42
CA TYR A 137 -4.02 -11.61 -13.14
C TYR A 137 -5.27 -12.13 -13.87
N PRO A 138 -6.45 -12.06 -13.22
CA PRO A 138 -6.64 -11.73 -11.81
C PRO A 138 -6.08 -12.82 -10.88
N MET A 139 -5.54 -12.39 -9.73
CA MET A 139 -4.83 -13.29 -8.80
C MET A 139 -5.73 -14.42 -8.26
N ALA A 140 -7.03 -14.18 -8.15
CA ALA A 140 -8.04 -15.21 -7.94
C ALA A 140 -8.76 -15.50 -9.25
N ARG A 141 -8.67 -16.72 -9.77
CA ARG A 141 -9.39 -17.07 -11.01
C ARG A 141 -10.91 -16.98 -10.84
N LEU A 142 -11.43 -17.24 -9.65
CA LEU A 142 -12.85 -17.05 -9.32
C LEU A 142 -13.34 -15.60 -9.41
N ALA A 143 -12.45 -14.60 -9.32
CA ALA A 143 -12.82 -13.21 -9.53
C ALA A 143 -13.32 -12.96 -10.96
N ALA A 144 -12.84 -13.73 -11.92
CA ALA A 144 -13.24 -13.64 -13.32
C ALA A 144 -14.46 -14.52 -13.68
N ALA A 145 -15.00 -15.29 -12.73
CA ALA A 145 -16.08 -16.24 -13.01
C ALA A 145 -17.45 -15.57 -13.20
N SER A 146 -17.67 -14.39 -12.62
CA SER A 146 -18.89 -13.60 -12.80
C SER A 146 -18.64 -12.13 -12.46
N GLY A 147 -19.45 -11.21 -12.99
CA GLY A 147 -19.32 -9.79 -12.67
C GLY A 147 -19.51 -9.50 -11.17
N VAL A 148 -20.33 -10.31 -10.48
CA VAL A 148 -20.52 -10.20 -9.03
C VAL A 148 -19.25 -10.59 -8.28
N ASN A 149 -18.62 -11.71 -8.64
CA ASN A 149 -17.36 -12.12 -8.02
C ASN A 149 -16.27 -11.08 -8.26
N PHE A 150 -16.20 -10.51 -9.47
CA PHE A 150 -15.26 -9.46 -9.79
C PHE A 150 -15.44 -8.25 -8.86
N VAL A 151 -16.67 -7.77 -8.69
CA VAL A 151 -16.95 -6.63 -7.80
C VAL A 151 -16.61 -6.95 -6.35
N ILE A 152 -16.98 -8.12 -5.83
CA ILE A 152 -16.65 -8.52 -4.46
C ILE A 152 -15.14 -8.57 -4.25
N TYR A 153 -14.42 -9.18 -5.19
CA TYR A 153 -12.97 -9.26 -5.16
C TYR A 153 -12.33 -7.87 -5.18
N GLN A 154 -12.77 -6.98 -6.09
CA GLN A 154 -12.23 -5.63 -6.20
C GLN A 154 -12.52 -4.79 -4.97
N LEU A 155 -13.70 -4.92 -4.36
CA LEU A 155 -14.02 -4.22 -3.11
C LEU A 155 -13.15 -4.73 -1.96
N ALA A 156 -12.95 -6.04 -1.84
CA ALA A 156 -12.04 -6.60 -0.83
C ALA A 156 -10.59 -6.13 -1.07
N TYR A 157 -10.13 -6.17 -2.32
CA TYR A 157 -8.76 -5.77 -2.66
C TYR A 157 -8.53 -4.27 -2.44
N GLY A 158 -9.48 -3.43 -2.85
CA GLY A 158 -9.46 -1.98 -2.62
C GLY A 158 -9.51 -1.61 -1.15
N LEU A 159 -10.51 -2.12 -0.42
CA LEU A 159 -10.81 -1.68 0.94
C LEU A 159 -9.94 -2.33 2.01
N LEU A 160 -9.54 -3.60 1.83
CA LEU A 160 -8.75 -4.34 2.83
C LEU A 160 -7.26 -4.27 2.53
N TYR A 161 -6.84 -4.34 1.26
CA TYR A 161 -5.43 -4.34 0.92
C TYR A 161 -4.92 -2.95 0.53
N TYR A 162 -5.42 -2.34 -0.55
CA TYR A 162 -4.86 -1.07 -1.05
C TYR A 162 -5.00 0.07 -0.04
N ALA A 163 -6.11 0.16 0.69
CA ALA A 163 -6.28 1.17 1.74
C ALA A 163 -5.23 1.02 2.84
N ALA A 164 -5.00 -0.22 3.31
CA ALA A 164 -4.00 -0.52 4.32
C ALA A 164 -2.57 -0.32 3.81
N TYR A 165 -2.31 -0.72 2.57
CA TYR A 165 -1.04 -0.55 1.89
C TYR A 165 -0.64 0.93 1.82
N GLU A 166 -1.52 1.80 1.31
CA GLU A 166 -1.22 3.24 1.22
C GLU A 166 -1.09 3.89 2.60
N ALA A 167 -1.98 3.54 3.53
CA ALA A 167 -1.89 4.05 4.89
C ALA A 167 -0.58 3.65 5.58
N PHE A 168 -0.05 2.46 5.30
CA PHE A 168 1.20 1.99 5.88
C PHE A 168 2.43 2.61 5.21
N PHE A 169 2.58 2.44 3.89
CA PHE A 169 3.80 2.86 3.23
C PHE A 169 3.88 4.38 3.09
N ARG A 170 2.78 5.04 2.72
CA ARG A 170 2.75 6.49 2.46
C ARG A 170 2.39 7.24 3.74
N GLY A 171 1.46 6.72 4.53
CA GLY A 171 1.09 7.33 5.81
C GLY A 171 2.12 7.07 6.91
N PHE A 172 2.13 5.85 7.44
CA PHE A 172 2.95 5.48 8.60
C PHE A 172 4.45 5.62 8.35
N LEU A 173 4.97 4.95 7.32
CA LEU A 173 6.39 4.90 7.04
C LEU A 173 6.88 6.22 6.45
N GLN A 174 6.35 6.65 5.30
CA GLN A 174 6.86 7.84 4.61
C GLN A 174 6.56 9.15 5.34
N LEU A 175 5.30 9.49 5.61
CA LEU A 175 4.99 10.77 6.28
C LEU A 175 5.50 10.78 7.73
N GLY A 176 5.54 9.63 8.39
CA GLY A 176 6.23 9.46 9.68
C GLY A 176 7.72 9.81 9.59
N LEU A 177 8.45 9.22 8.64
CA LEU A 177 9.88 9.47 8.44
C LEU A 177 10.20 10.88 7.91
N THR A 178 9.31 11.47 7.11
CA THR A 178 9.53 12.78 6.47
C THR A 178 9.90 13.86 7.49
N ARG A 179 9.32 13.77 8.69
CA ARG A 179 9.53 14.74 9.78
C ARG A 179 10.86 14.56 10.50
N VAL A 180 11.42 13.37 10.39
CA VAL A 180 12.60 12.94 11.13
C VAL A 180 13.86 13.02 10.26
N ILE A 181 13.77 12.51 9.04
CA ILE A 181 14.90 12.40 8.10
C ILE A 181 14.72 13.21 6.81
N GLY A 182 13.61 13.94 6.66
CA GLY A 182 13.30 14.75 5.48
C GLY A 182 12.56 14.01 4.38
N ALA A 183 12.01 14.77 3.42
CA ALA A 183 11.13 14.27 2.38
C ALA A 183 11.79 13.26 1.43
N LEU A 184 12.94 13.62 0.83
CA LEU A 184 13.60 12.77 -0.16
C LEU A 184 14.08 11.43 0.43
N PRO A 185 14.77 11.39 1.59
CA PRO A 185 15.14 10.11 2.22
C PRO A 185 13.92 9.25 2.58
N ALA A 186 12.83 9.86 3.08
CA ALA A 186 11.60 9.13 3.38
C ALA A 186 10.95 8.51 2.12
N ILE A 187 10.93 9.25 1.00
CA ILE A 187 10.48 8.72 -0.31
C ILE A 187 11.38 7.56 -0.74
N LEU A 188 12.70 7.69 -0.63
CA LEU A 188 13.62 6.62 -1.02
C LEU A 188 13.42 5.35 -0.19
N VAL A 189 13.24 5.49 1.12
CA VAL A 189 13.00 4.35 2.03
C VAL A 189 11.70 3.63 1.66
N GLN A 190 10.58 4.34 1.55
CA GLN A 190 9.31 3.68 1.20
C GLN A 190 9.33 3.14 -0.23
N THR A 191 9.99 3.81 -1.18
CA THR A 191 10.12 3.30 -2.56
C THR A 191 10.91 2.00 -2.54
N ALA A 192 12.06 1.95 -1.86
CA ALA A 192 12.86 0.73 -1.79
C ALA A 192 12.06 -0.43 -1.19
N VAL A 193 11.39 -0.21 -0.05
CA VAL A 193 10.59 -1.26 0.59
C VAL A 193 9.43 -1.71 -0.30
N THR A 194 8.68 -0.78 -0.89
CA THR A 194 7.53 -1.12 -1.75
C THR A 194 7.95 -1.81 -3.03
N THR A 195 9.04 -1.40 -3.68
CA THR A 195 9.58 -2.08 -4.88
C THR A 195 10.01 -3.50 -4.54
N LEU A 196 10.73 -3.71 -3.43
CA LEU A 196 11.15 -5.04 -2.99
C LEU A 196 9.96 -5.95 -2.67
N LEU A 197 8.85 -5.39 -2.19
CA LEU A 197 7.64 -6.15 -1.90
C LEU A 197 6.96 -6.73 -3.17
N HIS A 198 7.31 -6.21 -4.35
CA HIS A 198 6.83 -6.74 -5.63
C HIS A 198 7.74 -7.84 -6.20
N ILE A 199 8.82 -8.24 -5.51
CA ILE A 199 9.65 -9.38 -5.97
C ILE A 199 8.76 -10.63 -6.11
N GLY A 200 8.86 -11.28 -7.26
CA GLY A 200 8.02 -12.42 -7.64
C GLY A 200 6.82 -12.05 -8.53
N LYS A 201 6.55 -10.75 -8.74
CA LYS A 201 5.57 -10.25 -9.71
C LYS A 201 6.16 -10.08 -11.11
N PRO A 202 5.32 -9.92 -12.16
CA PRO A 202 5.77 -9.53 -13.50
C PRO A 202 6.81 -8.40 -13.47
N ALA A 203 7.84 -8.50 -14.31
CA ALA A 203 8.96 -7.55 -14.26
C ALA A 203 8.49 -6.09 -14.49
N GLY A 204 7.53 -5.90 -15.39
CA GLY A 204 6.90 -4.61 -15.63
C GLY A 204 6.26 -4.00 -14.38
N GLU A 205 5.71 -4.83 -13.49
CA GLU A 205 5.11 -4.38 -12.22
C GLU A 205 6.17 -3.89 -11.24
N ILE A 206 7.33 -4.57 -11.17
CA ILE A 206 8.43 -4.19 -10.27
C ILE A 206 9.03 -2.84 -10.68
N PHE A 207 9.33 -2.64 -11.97
CA PHE A 207 9.85 -1.36 -12.46
C PHE A 207 8.81 -0.24 -12.35
N SER A 208 7.53 -0.56 -12.59
CA SER A 208 6.45 0.41 -12.38
C SER A 208 6.30 0.77 -10.91
N ALA A 209 6.45 -0.17 -9.98
CA ALA A 209 6.43 0.08 -8.55
C ALA A 209 7.59 0.98 -8.09
N LEU A 210 8.79 0.83 -8.68
CA LEU A 210 9.91 1.75 -8.45
C LEU A 210 9.54 3.19 -8.84
N MET A 211 9.05 3.39 -10.07
CA MET A 211 8.67 4.71 -10.58
C MET A 211 7.47 5.30 -9.82
N ALA A 212 6.42 4.50 -9.60
CA ALA A 212 5.23 4.89 -8.86
C ALA A 212 5.57 5.19 -7.39
N GLY A 213 6.52 4.48 -6.79
CA GLY A 213 7.05 4.77 -5.45
C GLY A 213 7.50 6.22 -5.33
N PHE A 214 8.32 6.71 -6.27
CA PHE A 214 8.74 8.12 -6.29
C PHE A 214 7.59 9.09 -6.55
N LEU A 215 6.78 8.83 -7.59
CA LEU A 215 5.69 9.71 -8.00
C LEU A 215 4.62 9.85 -6.91
N PHE A 216 4.12 8.72 -6.40
CA PHE A 216 3.10 8.71 -5.36
C PHE A 216 3.67 9.24 -4.04
N GLY A 217 4.96 8.98 -3.77
CA GLY A 217 5.66 9.55 -2.62
C GLY A 217 5.75 11.07 -2.67
N ALA A 218 6.08 11.66 -3.82
CA ALA A 218 6.06 13.11 -3.99
C ALA A 218 4.62 13.68 -3.90
N LEU A 219 3.65 12.97 -4.51
CA LEU A 219 2.27 13.42 -4.55
C LEU A 219 1.60 13.39 -3.16
N VAL A 220 1.84 12.37 -2.33
CA VAL A 220 1.28 12.34 -0.97
C VAL A 220 1.80 13.49 -0.11
N LEU A 221 3.05 13.93 -0.30
CA LEU A 221 3.59 15.10 0.39
C LEU A 221 2.87 16.39 -0.01
N ARG A 222 2.57 16.54 -1.31
CA ARG A 222 1.83 17.69 -1.83
C ARG A 222 0.37 17.68 -1.38
N LEU A 223 -0.27 16.52 -1.36
CA LEU A 223 -1.69 16.40 -1.05
C LEU A 223 -1.95 16.37 0.46
N GLY A 224 -1.01 15.90 1.27
CA GLY A 224 -1.20 15.66 2.70
C GLY A 224 -2.27 14.59 2.97
N SER A 225 -2.55 13.71 2.00
CA SER A 225 -3.55 12.65 2.11
C SER A 225 -3.15 11.42 1.29
N VAL A 226 -3.31 10.23 1.88
CA VAL A 226 -3.07 8.94 1.20
C VAL A 226 -4.27 8.52 0.34
N TRP A 227 -5.48 9.02 0.62
CA TRP A 227 -6.71 8.55 0.00
C TRP A 227 -6.82 8.79 -1.50
N PRO A 228 -6.33 9.93 -2.06
CA PRO A 228 -6.25 10.08 -3.51
C PRO A 228 -5.34 9.02 -4.16
N LEU A 229 -4.21 8.68 -3.53
CA LEU A 229 -3.30 7.65 -4.04
C LEU A 229 -3.92 6.26 -3.93
N TRP A 230 -4.63 5.99 -2.84
CA TRP A 230 -5.40 4.76 -2.68
C TRP A 230 -6.39 4.54 -3.83
N LEU A 231 -7.15 5.56 -4.21
CA LEU A 231 -8.08 5.45 -5.34
C LEU A 231 -7.36 5.22 -6.67
N ILE A 232 -6.25 5.91 -6.92
CA ILE A 232 -5.46 5.73 -8.16
C ILE A 232 -4.85 4.32 -8.21
N HIS A 233 -4.28 3.86 -7.11
CA HIS A 233 -3.62 2.56 -7.02
C HIS A 233 -4.64 1.41 -7.12
N TRP A 234 -5.77 1.54 -6.43
CA TRP A 234 -6.86 0.59 -6.55
C TRP A 234 -7.43 0.56 -7.97
N ALA A 235 -7.61 1.71 -8.60
CA ALA A 235 -8.04 1.77 -10.00
C ALA A 235 -7.05 1.11 -10.95
N LEU A 236 -5.74 1.24 -10.72
CA LEU A 236 -4.70 0.55 -11.52
C LEU A 236 -4.78 -0.97 -11.36
N GLY A 237 -4.93 -1.47 -10.12
CA GLY A 237 -5.14 -2.90 -9.87
C GLY A 237 -6.42 -3.42 -10.54
N ALA A 238 -7.54 -2.72 -10.33
CA ALA A 238 -8.82 -3.08 -10.92
C ALA A 238 -8.79 -3.05 -12.46
N ALA A 239 -8.13 -2.06 -13.07
CA ALA A 239 -7.94 -1.98 -14.51
C ALA A 239 -7.09 -3.15 -15.02
N THR A 240 -6.01 -3.49 -14.32
CA THR A 240 -5.15 -4.63 -14.67
C THR A 240 -5.93 -5.93 -14.65
N ASP A 241 -6.65 -6.21 -13.56
CA ASP A 241 -7.51 -7.40 -13.43
C ASP A 241 -8.59 -7.45 -14.52
N PHE A 242 -9.25 -6.33 -14.80
CA PHE A 242 -10.31 -6.24 -15.81
C PHE A 242 -9.79 -6.51 -17.22
N PHE A 243 -8.72 -5.82 -17.63
CA PHE A 243 -8.18 -5.96 -18.98
C PHE A 243 -7.54 -7.34 -19.18
N CYS A 244 -6.86 -7.90 -18.17
CA CYS A 244 -6.30 -9.25 -18.25
C CYS A 244 -7.41 -10.31 -18.34
N ALA A 245 -8.47 -10.20 -17.54
CA ALA A 245 -9.62 -11.10 -17.63
C ALA A 245 -10.24 -11.04 -19.03
N ARG A 246 -10.50 -9.83 -19.54
CA ARG A 246 -11.11 -9.61 -20.86
C ARG A 246 -10.25 -10.15 -22.01
N ALA A 247 -8.93 -9.95 -21.94
CA ALA A 247 -7.97 -10.47 -22.93
C ALA A 247 -7.86 -12.00 -22.87
N GLY A 248 -8.00 -12.60 -21.69
CA GLY A 248 -8.07 -14.04 -21.46
C GLY A 248 -9.39 -14.70 -21.86
N GLY A 249 -10.36 -13.95 -22.42
CA GLY A 249 -11.68 -14.46 -22.79
C GLY A 249 -12.60 -14.72 -21.59
N LEU A 250 -12.26 -14.17 -20.42
CA LEU A 250 -13.10 -14.17 -19.24
C LEU A 250 -13.92 -12.86 -19.28
N PHE A 251 -15.25 -12.98 -19.20
CA PHE A 251 -16.25 -11.96 -19.54
C PHE A 251 -16.51 -11.75 -21.03
#